data_AF-X1D5T4-F1
#
_entry.id   AF-X1D5T4-F1
#
_cell.length_a   1.000
_cell.length_b   1.000
_cell.length_c   1.000
_cell.angle_alpha   90.00
_cell.angle_beta   90.00
_cell.angle_gamma   90.00
#
_symmetry.space_group_name_H-M   'P 1'
#
loop_
_entity.id
_entity.type
_entity.pdbx_description
1 polymer ?
#
loop_
_entity_poly.entity_id
_entity_poly.type
_entity_poly.pdbx_seq_one_letter_code
_entity_poly.pdbx_strand_id
1 'polypeptide(L)' 'MEEKSIIKDRPNKYVLLYGKSLREISDYFGVSKATIHNWLRNPKKKNWMDSKLKEIK' A
#
# COMPACT_ATOMS: atom_id res chain seq x y z
N MET A 1 30.33 -8.13 8.59
CA MET A 1 29.87 -7.37 7.41
C MET A 1 28.68 -8.15 6.88
N GLU A 2 27.47 -7.80 7.31
CA GLU A 2 26.26 -8.54 6.96
C GLU A 2 25.90 -8.25 5.50
N GLU A 3 26.13 -9.24 4.64
CA GLU A 3 25.67 -9.22 3.25
C GLU A 3 24.15 -9.13 3.24
N LYS A 4 23.63 -7.92 3.01
CA LYS A 4 22.21 -7.72 2.71
C LYS A 4 21.95 -8.41 1.38
N SER A 5 21.38 -9.62 1.46
CA SER A 5 20.88 -10.40 0.33
C SER A 5 20.10 -9.48 -0.60
N ILE A 6 20.63 -9.27 -1.81
CA ILE A 6 19.95 -8.52 -2.88
C ILE A 6 18.83 -9.42 -3.40
N ILE A 7 17.76 -9.53 -2.61
CA ILE A 7 16.51 -10.07 -3.10
C ILE A 7 16.06 -9.03 -4.13
N LYS A 8 16.09 -9.41 -5.41
CA LYS A 8 15.45 -8.64 -6.49
C LYS A 8 13.95 -8.63 -6.19
N ASP A 9 13.57 -7.74 -5.28
CA ASP A 9 12.23 -7.70 -4.73
C ASP A 9 11.33 -7.17 -5.83
N ARG A 10 10.49 -8.05 -6.39
CA ARG A 10 9.47 -7.60 -7.33
C ARG A 10 8.65 -6.54 -6.58
N PRO A 11 8.57 -5.30 -7.08
CA PRO A 11 7.83 -4.27 -6.40
C PRO A 11 6.40 -4.76 -6.20
N ASN A 12 5.97 -4.77 -4.94
CA ASN A 12 4.63 -5.19 -4.59
C ASN A 12 3.62 -4.35 -5.39
N LYS A 13 2.51 -4.96 -5.83
CA LYS A 13 1.42 -4.31 -6.58
C LYS A 13 1.01 -2.96 -5.99
N TYR A 14 1.05 -2.80 -4.67
CA TYR A 14 0.71 -1.53 -4.01
C TYR A 14 1.74 -0.43 -4.23
N VAL A 15 3.03 -0.78 -4.27
CA VAL A 15 4.10 0.17 -4.58
C VAL A 15 3.95 0.63 -6.03
N LEU A 16 3.59 -0.27 -6.95
CA LEU A 16 3.36 0.08 -8.35
C LEU A 16 2.13 0.97 -8.55
N LEU A 17 1.03 0.71 -7.82
CA LEU A 17 -0.22 1.46 -7.96
C LEU A 17 -0.20 2.81 -7.22
N TYR A 18 0.37 2.84 -6.02
CA TYR A 18 0.25 3.95 -5.07
C TYR A 18 1.59 4.60 -4.72
N GLY A 19 2.71 4.06 -5.19
CA GLY A 19 4.05 4.51 -4.77
C GLY A 19 4.38 4.18 -3.31
N LYS A 20 3.54 3.39 -2.63
CA LYS A 20 3.63 3.07 -1.20
C LYS A 20 3.39 1.59 -0.96
N SER A 21 4.12 1.03 0.00
CA SER A 21 3.88 -0.32 0.48
C SER A 21 2.55 -0.40 1.24
N LEU A 22 1.99 -1.60 1.35
CA LEU A 22 0.77 -1.81 2.12
C LEU A 22 0.90 -1.38 3.59
N ARG A 23 2.12 -1.46 4.14
CA ARG A 23 2.44 -1.00 5.50
C ARG A 23 2.33 0.52 5.60
N GLU A 24 2.93 1.25 4.68
CA GLU A 24 2.82 2.72 4.67
C GLU A 24 1.38 3.19 4.47
N ILE A 25 0.63 2.50 3.62
CA ILE A 25 -0.80 2.78 3.42
C ILE A 25 -1.57 2.52 4.73
N SER A 26 -1.32 1.39 5.40
CA SER A 26 -1.99 1.06 6.66
C SER A 26 -1.66 2.05 7.77
N ASP A 27 -0.39 2.45 7.86
CA ASP A 27 0.11 3.41 8.84
C ASP A 27 -0.47 4.81 8.59
N TYR A 28 -0.58 5.23 7.31
CA TYR A 28 -1.19 6.51 6.93
C TYR A 28 -2.66 6.62 7.35
N PHE A 29 -3.43 5.54 7.17
CA PHE A 29 -4.85 5.52 7.55
C PHE A 29 -5.07 5.14 9.02
N GLY A 30 -4.03 4.73 9.76
CA GLY A 30 -4.15 4.25 11.14
C GLY A 30 -4.98 2.97 11.26
N VAL A 31 -4.97 2.11 10.24
CA VAL A 31 -5.74 0.86 10.21
C VAL A 31 -4.84 -0.35 10.00
N SER A 32 -5.38 -1.55 10.20
CA SER A 32 -4.64 -2.78 9.92
C SER A 32 -4.48 -3.03 8.40
N LYS A 33 -3.46 -3.79 8.00
CA LYS A 33 -3.31 -4.28 6.62
C LYS A 33 -4.52 -5.07 6.13
N ALA A 34 -5.17 -5.83 7.02
CA ALA A 34 -6.39 -6.57 6.71
C ALA A 34 -7.55 -5.63 6.35
N THR A 35 -7.66 -4.49 7.03
CA THR A 35 -8.63 -3.44 6.71
C THR A 35 -8.40 -2.88 5.31
N ILE A 36 -7.14 -2.63 4.92
CA ILE A 36 -6.81 -2.18 3.56
C ILE A 36 -7.20 -3.24 2.52
N HIS A 37 -6.90 -4.52 2.77
CA HIS A 37 -7.35 -5.61 1.90
C HIS A 37 -8.87 -5.67 1.75
N ASN A 38 -9.61 -5.42 2.83
CA ASN A 38 -11.07 -5.35 2.79
C ASN A 38 -11.55 -4.16 1.95
N TRP A 39 -10.92 -2.98 2.08
CA TRP A 39 -11.26 -1.81 1.26
C TRP A 39 -11.00 -2.03 -0.22
N LEU A 40 -9.90 -2.70 -0.57
CA LEU A 40 -9.56 -3.04 -1.94
C LEU A 40 -10.57 -3.99 -2.61
N ARG A 41 -11.26 -4.83 -1.81
CA ARG A 41 -12.35 -5.70 -2.28
C ARG A 41 -13.66 -4.95 -2.50
N ASN A 42 -13.82 -3.76 -1.92
CA ASN A 42 -15.02 -2.95 -2.06
C ASN A 42 -14.76 -1.79 -3.05
N PRO A 43 -15.39 -1.78 -4.24
CA PRO A 43 -15.14 -0.78 -5.27
C PRO A 43 -15.31 0.67 -4.79
N LYS A 44 -16.31 0.95 -3.95
CA LYS A 44 -16.56 2.30 -3.41
C LYS A 44 -15.43 2.74 -2.48
N LYS A 45 -14.99 1.87 -1.57
CA LYS A 45 -13.91 2.16 -0.63
C LYS A 45 -12.56 2.23 -1.32
N LYS A 46 -12.31 1.38 -2.31
CA LYS A 46 -11.11 1.46 -3.15
C LYS A 46 -11.02 2.83 -3.83
N ASN A 47 -12.06 3.27 -4.53
CA ASN A 47 -12.05 4.57 -5.19
C ASN A 47 -11.81 5.73 -4.21
N TRP A 48 -12.44 5.69 -3.03
CA TRP A 48 -12.20 6.67 -1.97
C TRP A 48 -10.73 6.67 -1.49
N MET A 49 -10.16 5.49 -1.24
CA MET A 49 -8.77 5.35 -0.83
C MET A 49 -7.81 5.85 -1.91
N ASP A 50 -8.08 5.52 -3.18
CA ASP A 50 -7.30 5.97 -4.33
C ASP A 50 -7.31 7.51 -4.44
N SER A 51 -8.45 8.16 -4.23
CA SER A 51 -8.53 9.63 -4.19
C SER A 51 -7.71 10.22 -3.04
N LYS A 52 -7.79 9.63 -1.83
CA LYS A 52 -7.00 10.09 -0.68
C LYS A 52 -5.51 9.91 -0.87
N LEU A 53 -5.07 8.80 -1.45
CA LEU A 53 -3.66 8.57 -1.74
C LEU A 53 -3.11 9.49 -2.83
N LYS A 54 -3.94 9.99 -3.75
CA LYS A 54 -3.57 10.98 -4.76
C LYS A 54 -3.39 12.40 -4.18
N GLU A 55 -4.18 12.77 -3.18
CA GLU A 55 -4.07 14.09 -2.50
C GLU A 55 -2.73 14.29 -1.77
N ILE A 56 -2.00 13.20 -1.48
CA ILE A 56 -0.73 13.22 -0.73
C ILE A 56 0.49 13.42 -1.65
N LYS A 57 0.31 13.32 -2.96
CA LYS A 57 1.39 13.32 -3.95
C LYS A 57 1.70 14.73 -4.42
#